data_AF-A0A7W1G2L4-F1
#
_entry.id   AF-A0A7W1G2L4-F1
#
_cell.length_a   1.000
_cell.length_b   1.000
_cell.length_c   1.000
_cell.angle_alpha   90.00
_cell.angle_beta   90.00
_cell.angle_gamma   90.00
#
_symmetry.space_group_name_H-M   'P 1'
#
loop_
_entity.id
_entity.type
_entity.pdbx_description
1 polymer ?
#
loop_
_entity_poly.entity_id
_entity_poly.type
_entity_poly.pdbx_seq_one_letter_code
_entity_poly.pdbx_strand_id
1 'polypeptide(L)'
;MNLSVIRPLLAMAAVLFAGGAAQALQVQDMSLISPICGKPFLTVGIPAEQAVGQAMVDMGYDDDGCRHSSGISEYAYYVATCPYTYFSALTAEWDNNNGRFLGPLPPDMKAWVDKEFNTEWQIDFDQRFHNQIDRARSQGQPPPDRKDFVMAQQSIPIEKRYKLALKCYAKRGARSAAMAKTALMGAWAVRTFINVPIGHQQLDGGYEEVNDKVVRHIKDGESFSMAKWLPIYKKIFDDGGLTNEGTLIAGLTYFGLAVRDGNLASCKDVIEKLTTKFAKVDENKGRALLQGLVRERKRMLDEYITFETIATDNFINAIQDEEFTRGDLLNKMLVVAEGLRRTGHDVDAMDWYLALSQMIETQPKLRDEIRQQEKAPAADSNPSVQIGWIADQKIMQMTKEGVVHSGQISGRHKALLNAILFDGLGKPEYVNPAWRPTTSGSQQDCVFMLDLVGKSVIDFNFRLGSWPATLGEMWEREVLKDRNRVNRFYDPVKGAPFLYAPPQDRLEKVSPRMIIVATQEPIPTNQGNVYFAFLANMKVEWSPHPLKPGEVFEK
;
A
#
# COMPACT_ATOMS: atom_id res chain seq x y z
N MET A 1 10.44 55.35 -6.43
CA MET A 1 10.39 54.10 -5.63
C MET A 1 10.98 52.99 -6.48
N ASN A 2 12.04 52.34 -5.98
CA ASN A 2 12.90 51.43 -6.72
C ASN A 2 12.23 50.08 -7.02
N LEU A 3 12.14 49.72 -8.30
CA LEU A 3 11.68 48.42 -8.80
C LEU A 3 12.68 47.27 -8.56
N SER A 4 13.78 47.51 -7.82
CA SER A 4 14.84 46.53 -7.55
C SER A 4 14.59 45.65 -6.32
N VAL A 5 13.53 45.90 -5.53
CA VAL A 5 13.25 45.15 -4.29
C VAL A 5 12.08 44.16 -4.42
N ILE A 6 11.31 44.22 -5.52
CA ILE A 6 10.15 43.33 -5.73
C ILE A 6 10.55 42.00 -6.41
N ARG A 7 11.66 41.97 -7.16
CA ARG A 7 12.15 40.76 -7.85
C ARG A 7 12.70 39.65 -6.92
N PRO A 8 13.43 39.92 -5.81
CA PRO A 8 13.90 38.84 -4.95
C PRO A 8 12.79 38.25 -4.06
N LEU A 9 11.71 38.98 -3.78
CA LEU A 9 10.57 38.47 -2.98
C LEU A 9 9.63 37.56 -3.78
N LEU A 10 9.44 37.81 -5.08
CA LEU A 10 8.72 36.88 -5.98
C LEU A 10 9.54 35.65 -6.36
N ALA A 11 10.87 35.76 -6.40
CA ALA A 11 11.76 34.61 -6.58
C ALA A 11 11.80 33.70 -5.34
N MET A 12 11.60 34.23 -4.12
CA MET A 12 11.51 33.42 -2.90
C MET A 12 10.15 32.73 -2.71
N ALA A 13 9.06 33.31 -3.25
CA ALA A 13 7.74 32.69 -3.24
C ALA A 13 7.56 31.62 -4.35
N ALA A 14 8.23 31.77 -5.50
CA ALA A 14 8.21 30.78 -6.59
C ALA A 14 9.05 29.51 -6.28
N VAL A 15 9.99 29.58 -5.34
CA VAL A 15 10.78 28.42 -4.87
C VAL A 15 10.02 27.60 -3.81
N LEU A 16 8.97 28.14 -3.20
CA LEU A 16 8.18 27.44 -2.16
C LEU A 16 6.93 26.73 -2.70
N PHE A 17 6.55 26.94 -3.97
CA PHE A 17 5.35 26.32 -4.56
C PHE A 17 5.58 25.57 -5.88
N ALA A 18 6.82 25.51 -6.37
CA ALA A 18 7.23 24.65 -7.51
C ALA A 18 7.95 23.36 -7.07
N GLY A 19 7.96 23.07 -5.77
CA GLY A 19 8.67 21.94 -5.20
C GLY A 19 7.75 21.07 -4.34
N GLY A 20 6.93 20.24 -4.97
CA GLY A 20 6.69 18.92 -4.41
C GLY A 20 7.99 18.13 -4.53
N ALA A 21 9.04 18.57 -3.82
CA ALA A 21 10.25 17.79 -3.70
C ALA A 21 9.81 16.47 -3.11
N ALA A 22 9.93 15.40 -3.89
CA ALA A 22 9.91 14.06 -3.39
C ALA A 22 11.04 14.00 -2.33
N GLN A 23 10.65 14.18 -1.07
CA GLN A 23 11.55 14.24 0.07
C GLN A 23 11.71 12.83 0.63
N ALA A 24 12.95 12.37 0.80
CA ALA A 24 13.21 11.02 1.27
C ALA A 24 12.71 10.87 2.73
N LEU A 25 12.00 9.77 3.01
CA LEU A 25 11.63 9.40 4.38
C LEU A 25 12.88 8.99 5.17
N GLN A 26 12.99 9.45 6.42
CA GLN A 26 14.10 9.12 7.29
C GLN A 26 13.84 7.75 7.91
N VAL A 27 14.71 6.77 7.65
CA VAL A 27 14.68 5.50 8.38
C VAL A 27 15.28 5.70 9.77
N GLN A 28 14.69 5.08 10.80
CA GLN A 28 15.15 5.20 12.18
C GLN A 28 15.36 3.82 12.81
N ASP A 29 16.38 3.70 13.65
CA ASP A 29 16.54 2.53 14.52
C ASP A 29 15.41 2.52 15.55
N MET A 30 14.74 1.38 15.67
CA MET A 30 13.64 1.16 16.61
C MET A 30 13.98 -0.02 17.51
N SER A 31 13.71 0.15 18.82
CA SER A 31 13.73 -0.95 19.79
C SER A 31 12.30 -1.38 20.06
N LEU A 32 11.93 -2.55 19.55
CA LEU A 32 10.56 -3.08 19.60
C LEU A 32 10.47 -4.26 20.56
N ILE A 33 9.27 -4.50 21.10
CA ILE A 33 8.98 -5.63 21.97
C ILE A 33 8.07 -6.58 21.20
N SER A 34 8.47 -7.86 21.12
CA SER A 34 7.64 -8.89 20.51
C SER A 34 6.35 -9.08 21.31
N PRO A 35 5.16 -8.96 20.68
CA PRO A 35 3.92 -9.22 21.40
C PRO A 35 3.65 -10.72 21.62
N ILE A 36 4.46 -11.59 21.01
CA ILE A 36 4.33 -13.06 21.13
C ILE A 36 5.16 -13.61 22.29
N CYS A 37 6.41 -13.17 22.40
CA CYS A 37 7.35 -13.70 23.38
C CYS A 37 7.87 -12.67 24.40
N GLY A 38 7.50 -11.39 24.28
CA GLY A 38 7.92 -10.32 25.19
C GLY A 38 9.39 -9.91 25.08
N LYS A 39 10.16 -10.52 24.17
CA LYS A 39 11.58 -10.21 23.98
C LYS A 39 11.76 -8.91 23.18
N PRO A 40 12.68 -8.02 23.60
CA PRO A 40 13.04 -6.85 22.81
C PRO A 40 13.85 -7.28 21.58
N PHE A 41 13.68 -6.57 20.46
CA PHE A 41 14.45 -6.73 19.24
C PHE A 41 14.67 -5.38 18.57
N LEU A 42 15.83 -5.25 17.92
CA LEU A 42 16.19 -4.04 17.18
C LEU A 42 15.77 -4.17 15.71
N THR A 43 15.30 -3.08 15.14
CA THR A 43 14.94 -2.99 13.73
C THR A 43 15.20 -1.59 13.18
N VAL A 44 15.10 -1.45 11.87
CA VAL A 44 15.05 -0.15 11.19
C VAL A 44 13.64 0.00 10.62
N GLY A 45 12.98 1.10 10.93
CA GLY A 45 11.60 1.35 10.52
C GLY A 45 11.35 2.78 10.07
N ILE A 46 10.17 2.98 9.49
CA ILE A 46 9.64 4.30 9.18
C ILE A 46 8.70 4.73 10.32
N PRO A 47 8.97 5.85 11.02
CA PRO A 47 8.10 6.37 12.07
C PRO A 47 6.74 6.83 11.53
N ALA A 48 5.70 6.73 12.36
CA ALA A 48 4.35 7.20 12.03
C ALA A 48 4.24 8.73 11.87
N GLU A 49 5.09 9.49 12.54
CA GLU A 49 5.14 10.95 12.50
C GLU A 49 6.47 11.39 11.89
N GLN A 50 6.50 11.70 10.59
CA GLN A 50 7.69 12.29 9.98
C GLN A 50 7.41 13.59 9.24
N ALA A 51 8.12 14.62 9.69
CA ALA A 51 8.44 15.82 8.94
C ALA A 51 9.70 15.56 8.10
N VAL A 52 9.48 15.50 6.78
CA VAL A 52 10.30 16.05 5.68
C VAL A 52 11.81 16.27 5.94
N GLY A 53 12.68 15.48 5.28
CA GLY A 53 14.14 15.64 5.24
C GLY A 53 14.75 15.52 3.82
N GLN A 54 16.05 15.87 3.67
CA GLN A 54 16.79 16.00 2.40
C GLN A 54 17.31 14.68 1.79
N ALA A 55 17.57 14.68 0.47
CA ALA A 55 17.21 13.62 -0.48
C ALA A 55 18.35 12.71 -1.04
N MET A 56 17.95 11.50 -1.47
CA MET A 56 18.59 10.73 -2.56
C MET A 56 18.04 11.20 -3.93
N VAL A 57 18.70 10.86 -5.05
CA VAL A 57 18.24 11.26 -6.39
C VAL A 57 16.87 10.63 -6.68
N ASP A 58 15.86 11.47 -6.91
CA ASP A 58 14.49 11.08 -7.24
C ASP A 58 14.44 10.51 -8.67
N MET A 59 13.89 9.30 -8.82
CA MET A 59 13.67 8.64 -10.12
C MET A 59 12.18 8.66 -10.53
N GLY A 60 11.38 9.47 -9.85
CA GLY A 60 9.97 9.70 -10.12
C GLY A 60 9.04 8.65 -9.52
N TYR A 61 7.77 8.76 -9.90
CA TYR A 61 6.68 7.88 -9.50
C TYR A 61 6.15 7.12 -10.72
N ASP A 62 5.82 5.86 -10.52
CA ASP A 62 5.06 5.08 -11.51
C ASP A 62 3.55 5.40 -11.37
N ASP A 63 2.73 5.06 -12.38
CA ASP A 63 1.28 5.39 -12.42
C ASP A 63 0.48 4.80 -11.24
N ASP A 64 0.97 3.73 -10.63
CA ASP A 64 0.39 3.11 -9.43
C ASP A 64 0.76 3.82 -8.11
N GLY A 65 1.61 4.86 -8.18
CA GLY A 65 2.06 5.66 -7.04
C GLY A 65 3.37 5.18 -6.39
N CYS A 66 4.01 4.14 -6.92
CA CYS A 66 5.30 3.69 -6.40
C CYS A 66 6.40 4.67 -6.71
N ARG A 67 7.12 5.05 -5.65
CA ARG A 67 8.24 5.96 -5.72
C ARG A 67 9.55 5.22 -5.93
N HIS A 68 10.41 5.77 -6.77
CA HIS A 68 11.76 5.26 -7.00
C HIS A 68 12.80 6.30 -6.62
N SER A 69 13.87 5.85 -5.98
CA SER A 69 15.06 6.64 -5.71
C SER A 69 16.30 5.85 -6.10
N SER A 70 17.42 6.52 -6.32
CA SER A 70 18.69 5.89 -6.70
C SER A 70 19.33 5.01 -5.61
N GLY A 71 18.61 4.67 -4.53
CA GLY A 71 19.15 3.89 -3.41
C GLY A 71 18.07 3.12 -2.67
N ILE A 72 18.26 2.92 -1.36
CA ILE A 72 17.36 2.09 -0.57
C ILE A 72 15.96 2.71 -0.50
N SER A 73 14.95 1.89 -0.81
CA SER A 73 13.55 2.27 -0.73
C SER A 73 12.99 2.14 0.69
N GLU A 74 12.16 3.11 1.09
CA GLU A 74 11.36 3.09 2.31
C GLU A 74 10.48 1.84 2.44
N TYR A 75 10.04 1.26 1.31
CA TYR A 75 9.23 0.04 1.30
C TYR A 75 9.95 -1.14 1.95
N ALA A 76 11.29 -1.13 1.99
CA ALA A 76 12.06 -2.15 2.70
C ALA A 76 11.93 -2.09 4.23
N TYR A 77 11.34 -1.02 4.78
CA TYR A 77 11.32 -0.73 6.21
C TYR A 77 9.91 -0.53 6.78
N TYR A 78 8.86 -0.70 5.98
CA TYR A 78 7.49 -0.62 6.49
C TYR A 78 7.05 -1.82 7.31
N VAL A 79 7.71 -2.98 7.17
CA VAL A 79 7.37 -4.19 7.94
C VAL A 79 8.45 -4.49 8.97
N ALA A 80 8.06 -4.49 10.24
CA ALA A 80 8.84 -5.06 11.34
C ALA A 80 8.53 -6.56 11.45
N THR A 81 9.56 -7.37 11.64
CA THR A 81 9.45 -8.82 11.81
C THR A 81 10.26 -9.24 13.03
N CYS A 82 9.58 -9.81 14.01
CA CYS A 82 10.23 -10.31 15.22
C CYS A 82 11.18 -11.47 14.86
N PRO A 83 12.50 -11.33 15.07
CA PRO A 83 13.47 -12.37 14.68
C PRO A 83 13.40 -13.63 15.55
N TYR A 84 12.60 -13.64 16.62
CA TYR A 84 12.40 -14.79 17.50
C TYR A 84 11.19 -15.64 17.16
N THR A 85 10.22 -15.09 16.42
CA THR A 85 8.89 -15.71 16.24
C THR A 85 8.32 -15.53 14.84
N TYR A 86 8.91 -14.67 14.00
CA TYR A 86 8.37 -14.29 12.70
C TYR A 86 6.99 -13.63 12.70
N PHE A 87 6.50 -13.22 13.88
CA PHE A 87 5.40 -12.27 13.92
C PHE A 87 5.81 -10.98 13.19
N SER A 88 5.00 -10.58 12.23
CA SER A 88 5.26 -9.43 11.36
C SER A 88 4.04 -8.52 11.24
N ALA A 89 4.26 -7.23 11.25
CA ALA A 89 3.23 -6.22 11.02
C ALA A 89 3.87 -4.91 10.54
N LEU A 90 3.06 -3.88 10.25
CA LEU A 90 3.57 -2.59 9.81
C LEU A 90 4.22 -1.83 10.97
N THR A 91 5.36 -1.15 10.76
CA THR A 91 6.08 -0.40 11.80
C THR A 91 5.21 0.63 12.51
N ALA A 92 4.24 1.22 11.81
CA ALA A 92 3.25 2.14 12.36
C ALA A 92 2.30 1.52 13.41
N GLU A 93 2.29 0.18 13.57
CA GLU A 93 1.53 -0.52 14.60
C GLU A 93 2.31 -0.72 15.91
N TRP A 94 3.51 -0.15 16.02
CA TRP A 94 4.27 -0.11 17.27
C TRP A 94 4.31 1.31 17.83
N ASP A 95 4.25 1.40 19.15
CA ASP A 95 4.44 2.65 19.88
C ASP A 95 5.91 3.06 19.81
N ASN A 96 6.19 4.22 19.23
CA ASN A 96 7.56 4.73 19.10
C ASN A 96 8.23 5.00 20.46
N ASN A 97 7.46 5.23 21.54
CA ASN A 97 8.01 5.60 22.84
C ASN A 97 8.45 4.39 23.68
N ASN A 98 7.70 3.28 23.59
CA ASN A 98 7.94 2.11 24.44
C ASN A 98 8.13 0.79 23.64
N GLY A 99 8.06 0.86 22.31
CA GLY A 99 8.27 -0.28 21.42
C GLY A 99 7.18 -1.35 21.50
N ARG A 100 6.04 -1.12 22.18
CA ARG A 100 4.97 -2.10 22.30
C ARG A 100 4.06 -2.09 21.08
N PHE A 101 3.55 -3.27 20.75
CA PHE A 101 2.55 -3.41 19.71
C PHE A 101 1.21 -2.79 20.15
N LEU A 102 0.65 -1.92 19.31
CA LEU A 102 -0.60 -1.18 19.58
C LEU A 102 -1.85 -1.97 19.18
N GLY A 103 -1.70 -2.91 18.25
CA GLY A 103 -2.83 -3.66 17.70
C GLY A 103 -3.37 -4.73 18.66
N PRO A 104 -4.69 -5.02 18.65
CA PRO A 104 -5.22 -6.17 19.35
C PRO A 104 -4.71 -7.47 18.71
N LEU A 105 -4.36 -8.45 19.55
CA LEU A 105 -4.03 -9.80 19.13
C LEU A 105 -5.13 -10.78 19.53
N PRO A 106 -5.57 -11.67 18.62
CA PRO A 106 -6.44 -12.78 18.99
C PRO A 106 -5.86 -13.62 20.14
N PRO A 107 -6.69 -14.18 21.05
CA PRO A 107 -6.21 -14.97 22.17
C PRO A 107 -5.33 -16.16 21.77
N ASP A 108 -5.55 -16.72 20.58
CA ASP A 108 -4.83 -17.87 20.04
C ASP A 108 -3.64 -17.48 19.15
N MET A 109 -3.35 -16.18 18.97
CA MET A 109 -2.31 -15.70 18.07
C MET A 109 -0.94 -16.29 18.39
N LYS A 110 -0.58 -16.36 19.68
CA LYS A 110 0.71 -16.92 20.11
C LYS A 110 0.86 -18.39 19.71
N ALA A 111 -0.13 -19.21 20.05
CA ALA A 111 -0.12 -20.63 19.71
C ALA A 111 -0.13 -20.85 18.18
N TRP A 112 -0.83 -19.98 17.44
CA TRP A 112 -0.81 -20.01 15.98
C TRP A 112 0.55 -19.64 15.40
N VAL A 113 1.21 -18.59 15.88
CA VAL A 113 2.55 -18.18 15.44
C VAL A 113 3.57 -19.30 15.66
N ASP A 114 3.55 -19.89 16.86
CA ASP A 114 4.44 -21.00 17.21
C ASP A 114 4.20 -22.23 16.31
N LYS A 115 2.96 -22.47 15.88
CA LYS A 115 2.62 -23.57 14.96
C LYS A 115 3.00 -23.25 13.50
N GLU A 116 2.70 -22.04 13.03
CA GLU A 116 2.79 -21.67 11.62
C GLU A 116 4.23 -21.37 11.19
N PHE A 117 5.03 -20.70 12.05
CA PHE A 117 6.34 -20.17 11.63
C PHE A 117 7.54 -20.89 12.20
N ASN A 118 7.40 -21.67 13.27
CA ASN A 118 8.55 -22.20 14.01
C ASN A 118 9.48 -23.08 13.16
N THR A 119 8.94 -23.97 12.31
CA THR A 119 9.78 -24.83 11.44
C THR A 119 10.64 -24.00 10.48
N GLU A 120 10.02 -23.03 9.80
CA GLU A 120 10.73 -22.17 8.85
C GLU A 120 11.74 -21.28 9.57
N TRP A 121 11.37 -20.75 10.75
CA TRP A 121 12.26 -19.98 11.59
C TRP A 121 13.49 -20.77 12.04
N GLN A 122 13.33 -22.03 12.44
CA GLN A 122 14.44 -22.89 12.87
C GLN A 122 15.45 -23.12 11.74
N ILE A 123 14.97 -23.38 10.52
CA ILE A 123 15.82 -23.59 9.34
C ILE A 123 16.66 -22.33 9.06
N ASP A 124 16.02 -21.16 9.01
CA ASP A 124 16.71 -19.90 8.76
C ASP A 124 17.70 -19.56 9.89
N PHE A 125 17.30 -19.76 11.15
CA PHE A 125 18.15 -19.54 12.31
C PHE A 125 19.42 -20.40 12.22
N ASP A 126 19.26 -21.69 11.93
CA ASP A 126 20.37 -22.62 11.80
C ASP A 126 21.30 -22.22 10.68
N GLN A 127 20.76 -21.91 9.49
CA GLN A 127 21.57 -21.46 8.36
C GLN A 127 22.35 -20.18 8.69
N ARG A 128 21.71 -19.20 9.31
CA ARG A 128 22.35 -17.92 9.68
C ARG A 128 23.40 -18.10 10.76
N PHE A 129 23.14 -18.97 11.74
CA PHE A 129 24.09 -19.30 12.79
C PHE A 129 25.36 -19.97 12.23
N HIS A 130 25.20 -20.95 11.32
CA HIS A 130 26.34 -21.59 10.65
C HIS A 130 27.15 -20.58 9.82
N ASN A 131 26.49 -19.73 9.05
CA ASN A 131 27.18 -18.67 8.28
C ASN A 131 27.98 -17.72 9.20
N GLN A 132 27.45 -17.39 10.38
CA GLN A 132 28.15 -16.53 11.33
C GLN A 132 29.36 -17.25 11.96
N ILE A 133 29.26 -18.56 12.21
CA ILE A 133 30.41 -19.38 12.64
C ILE A 133 31.52 -19.35 11.58
N ASP A 134 31.17 -19.58 10.31
CA ASP A 134 32.16 -19.60 9.23
C ASP A 134 32.82 -18.24 9.01
N ARG A 135 32.02 -17.16 9.12
CA ARG A 135 32.55 -15.80 9.07
C ARG A 135 33.50 -15.52 10.25
N ALA A 136 33.10 -15.87 11.48
CA ALA A 136 33.96 -15.69 12.65
C ALA A 136 35.30 -16.44 12.47
N ARG A 137 35.26 -17.69 12.00
CA ARG A 137 36.46 -18.47 11.66
C ARG A 137 37.35 -17.79 10.62
N SER A 138 36.77 -17.30 9.53
CA SER A 138 37.53 -16.60 8.48
C SER A 138 38.19 -15.30 8.97
N GLN A 139 37.63 -14.68 10.01
CA GLN A 139 38.12 -13.45 10.62
C GLN A 139 39.02 -13.70 11.84
N GLY A 140 39.29 -14.97 12.18
CA GLY A 140 40.08 -15.33 13.37
C GLY A 140 39.38 -15.00 14.71
N GLN A 141 38.05 -14.86 14.70
CA GLN A 141 37.25 -14.56 15.88
C GLN A 141 36.66 -15.85 16.49
N PRO A 142 36.41 -15.90 17.81
CA PRO A 142 35.72 -17.02 18.42
C PRO A 142 34.29 -17.16 17.87
N PRO A 143 33.78 -18.40 17.68
CA PRO A 143 32.43 -18.61 17.20
C PRO A 143 31.40 -18.10 18.23
N PRO A 144 30.24 -17.59 17.77
CA PRO A 144 29.19 -17.12 18.66
C PRO A 144 28.53 -18.28 19.42
N ASP A 145 28.08 -18.00 20.65
CA ASP A 145 27.24 -18.91 21.42
C ASP A 145 25.82 -18.96 20.83
N ARG A 146 25.28 -20.17 20.62
CA ARG A 146 23.95 -20.36 20.02
C ARG A 146 22.82 -19.68 20.81
N LYS A 147 22.94 -19.66 22.14
CA LYS A 147 21.95 -19.05 23.06
C LYS A 147 21.90 -17.52 22.95
N ASP A 148 23.01 -16.90 22.55
CA ASP A 148 23.18 -15.44 22.47
C ASP A 148 23.07 -14.93 21.03
N PHE A 149 23.04 -15.84 20.05
CA PHE A 149 22.85 -15.49 18.65
C PHE A 149 21.43 -14.98 18.39
N VAL A 150 21.33 -13.75 17.91
CA VAL A 150 20.09 -13.15 17.42
C VAL A 150 20.24 -12.88 15.94
N MET A 151 19.34 -13.46 15.15
CA MET A 151 19.26 -13.16 13.73
C MET A 151 18.79 -11.71 13.54
N ALA A 152 19.56 -10.91 12.80
CA ALA A 152 19.17 -9.54 12.48
C ALA A 152 17.93 -9.53 11.58
N GLN A 153 16.98 -8.61 11.81
CA GLN A 153 15.79 -8.50 10.93
C GLN A 153 16.18 -8.26 9.47
N GLN A 154 17.24 -7.48 9.23
CA GLN A 154 17.75 -7.18 7.89
C GLN A 154 18.26 -8.42 7.15
N SER A 155 18.50 -9.53 7.86
CA SER A 155 18.85 -10.81 7.24
C SER A 155 17.62 -11.62 6.78
N ILE A 156 16.41 -11.18 7.12
CA ILE A 156 15.16 -11.76 6.61
C ILE A 156 14.85 -11.09 5.28
N PRO A 157 14.74 -11.86 4.18
CA PRO A 157 14.44 -11.30 2.85
C PRO A 157 13.18 -10.43 2.84
N ILE A 158 13.19 -9.37 2.03
CA ILE A 158 12.14 -8.35 2.01
C ILE A 158 10.76 -8.96 1.70
N GLU A 159 10.70 -9.81 0.68
CA GLU A 159 9.52 -10.56 0.27
C GLU A 159 9.02 -11.50 1.39
N LYS A 160 9.94 -12.11 2.15
CA LYS A 160 9.57 -12.99 3.26
C LYS A 160 8.91 -12.19 4.39
N ARG A 161 9.43 -11.00 4.72
CA ARG A 161 8.82 -10.11 5.72
C ARG A 161 7.39 -9.73 5.33
N TYR A 162 7.14 -9.37 4.08
CA TYR A 162 5.80 -9.05 3.60
C TYR A 162 4.86 -10.25 3.57
N LYS A 163 5.32 -11.45 3.17
CA LYS A 163 4.53 -12.69 3.25
C LYS A 163 4.11 -13.01 4.69
N LEU A 164 5.05 -12.92 5.63
CA LEU A 164 4.78 -13.13 7.05
C LEU A 164 3.76 -12.10 7.57
N ALA A 165 3.87 -10.83 7.16
CA ALA A 165 2.93 -9.79 7.53
C ALA A 165 1.52 -10.09 6.99
N LEU A 166 1.39 -10.47 5.72
CA LEU A 166 0.10 -10.86 5.13
C LEU A 166 -0.53 -12.05 5.86
N LYS A 167 0.26 -13.07 6.22
CA LYS A 167 -0.22 -14.20 7.03
C LYS A 167 -0.71 -13.74 8.41
N CYS A 168 0.04 -12.86 9.08
CA CYS A 168 -0.35 -12.29 10.37
C CYS A 168 -1.63 -11.46 10.26
N TYR A 169 -1.77 -10.64 9.23
CA TYR A 169 -2.98 -9.85 8.97
C TYR A 169 -4.19 -10.74 8.68
N ALA A 170 -4.04 -11.75 7.83
CA ALA A 170 -5.10 -12.72 7.56
C ALA A 170 -5.55 -13.41 8.86
N LYS A 171 -4.60 -13.86 9.71
CA LYS A 171 -4.91 -14.47 11.00
C LYS A 171 -5.62 -13.51 11.96
N ARG A 172 -5.27 -12.23 11.93
CA ARG A 172 -5.90 -11.17 12.73
C ARG A 172 -7.27 -10.75 12.20
N GLY A 173 -7.75 -11.32 11.09
CA GLY A 173 -9.00 -10.92 10.45
C GLY A 173 -8.91 -9.52 9.83
N ALA A 174 -7.76 -9.16 9.28
CA ALA A 174 -7.59 -7.88 8.61
C ALA A 174 -8.50 -7.79 7.38
N ARG A 175 -9.10 -6.61 7.21
CA ARG A 175 -9.94 -6.25 6.05
C ARG A 175 -9.17 -6.27 4.74
N SER A 176 -9.91 -6.39 3.64
CA SER A 176 -9.31 -6.47 2.30
C SER A 176 -8.52 -5.21 1.97
N ALA A 177 -8.94 -3.99 2.35
CA ALA A 177 -8.12 -2.81 2.07
C ALA A 177 -6.77 -2.81 2.81
N ALA A 178 -6.68 -3.41 4.00
CA ALA A 178 -5.43 -3.52 4.75
C ALA A 178 -4.51 -4.55 4.07
N MET A 179 -5.04 -5.72 3.74
CA MET A 179 -4.34 -6.77 2.99
C MET A 179 -3.82 -6.24 1.66
N ALA A 180 -4.66 -5.51 0.92
CA ALA A 180 -4.32 -4.92 -0.38
C ALA A 180 -3.14 -3.95 -0.29
N LYS A 181 -3.18 -3.02 0.67
CA LYS A 181 -2.11 -2.04 0.88
C LYS A 181 -0.81 -2.70 1.30
N THR A 182 -0.85 -3.68 2.22
CA THR A 182 0.36 -4.41 2.63
C THR A 182 0.96 -5.20 1.47
N ALA A 183 0.13 -5.86 0.65
CA ALA A 183 0.60 -6.58 -0.53
C ALA A 183 1.18 -5.63 -1.58
N LEU A 184 0.53 -4.49 -1.85
CA LEU A 184 1.02 -3.47 -2.77
C LEU A 184 2.38 -2.90 -2.34
N MET A 185 2.54 -2.59 -1.04
CA MET A 185 3.83 -2.19 -0.47
C MET A 185 4.89 -3.29 -0.64
N GLY A 186 4.50 -4.57 -0.53
CA GLY A 186 5.37 -5.72 -0.82
C GLY A 186 5.80 -5.78 -2.30
N ALA A 187 4.87 -5.56 -3.22
CA ALA A 187 5.17 -5.47 -4.65
C ALA A 187 6.14 -4.32 -4.94
N TRP A 188 5.90 -3.14 -4.37
CA TRP A 188 6.77 -1.97 -4.51
C TRP A 188 8.16 -2.18 -3.91
N ALA A 189 8.23 -2.83 -2.75
CA ALA A 189 9.47 -3.26 -2.11
C ALA A 189 10.31 -4.17 -3.02
N VAL A 190 9.70 -5.20 -3.61
CA VAL A 190 10.40 -6.11 -4.52
C VAL A 190 10.81 -5.39 -5.82
N ARG A 191 9.91 -4.57 -6.40
CA ARG A 191 10.19 -3.82 -7.62
C ARG A 191 11.34 -2.83 -7.45
N THR A 192 11.36 -2.08 -6.34
CA THR A 192 12.47 -1.17 -6.04
C THR A 192 13.77 -1.96 -5.79
N PHE A 193 13.71 -3.08 -5.07
CA PHE A 193 14.86 -3.96 -4.85
C PHE A 193 15.46 -4.50 -6.16
N ILE A 194 14.62 -4.90 -7.13
CA ILE A 194 15.06 -5.37 -8.46
C ILE A 194 15.92 -4.31 -9.18
N ASN A 195 15.61 -3.03 -8.98
CA ASN A 195 16.29 -1.90 -9.60
C ASN A 195 17.58 -1.49 -8.87
N VAL A 196 17.91 -2.12 -7.72
CA VAL A 196 19.16 -1.84 -7.00
C VAL A 196 20.33 -2.52 -7.74
N PRO A 197 21.42 -1.77 -8.05
CA PRO A 197 22.63 -2.35 -8.62
C PRO A 197 23.23 -3.44 -7.74
N ILE A 198 23.70 -4.52 -8.36
CA ILE A 198 24.38 -5.62 -7.66
C ILE A 198 25.84 -5.22 -7.44
N GLY A 199 26.22 -5.01 -6.19
CA GLY A 199 27.61 -4.74 -5.81
C GLY A 199 28.43 -6.04 -5.72
N HIS A 200 29.11 -6.42 -6.79
CA HIS A 200 30.02 -7.56 -6.81
C HIS A 200 31.23 -7.27 -7.71
N GLN A 201 32.46 -7.44 -7.20
CA GLN A 201 33.70 -7.06 -7.90
C GLN A 201 33.85 -7.68 -9.30
N GLN A 202 33.37 -8.92 -9.49
CA GLN A 202 33.38 -9.57 -10.80
C GLN A 202 32.46 -8.90 -11.85
N LEU A 203 31.65 -7.90 -11.47
CA LEU A 203 30.75 -7.19 -12.37
C LEU A 203 31.26 -5.79 -12.74
N ASP A 204 32.34 -5.30 -12.13
CA ASP A 204 32.81 -3.91 -12.26
C ASP A 204 33.07 -3.52 -13.73
N GLY A 205 33.78 -4.37 -14.48
CA GLY A 205 34.02 -4.14 -15.91
C GLY A 205 32.74 -4.15 -16.76
N GLY A 206 31.70 -4.87 -16.32
CA GLY A 206 30.38 -4.83 -16.97
C GLY A 206 29.65 -3.51 -16.73
N TYR A 207 29.80 -2.91 -15.55
CA TYR A 207 29.28 -1.57 -15.28
C TYR A 207 29.98 -0.50 -16.12
N GLU A 208 31.32 -0.56 -16.23
CA GLU A 208 32.09 0.35 -17.09
C GLU A 208 31.62 0.30 -18.55
N GLU A 209 31.48 -0.91 -19.10
CA GLU A 209 31.04 -1.12 -20.49
C GLU A 209 29.63 -0.56 -20.77
N VAL A 210 28.70 -0.75 -19.83
CA VAL A 210 27.34 -0.23 -19.96
C VAL A 210 27.31 1.29 -19.79
N ASN A 211 28.06 1.84 -18.82
CA ASN A 211 28.15 3.28 -18.59
C ASN A 211 28.73 4.01 -19.81
N ASP A 212 29.75 3.46 -20.48
CA ASP A 212 30.33 4.03 -21.70
C ASP A 212 29.34 4.16 -22.86
N LYS A 213 28.38 3.22 -22.94
CA LYS A 213 27.30 3.28 -23.92
C LYS A 213 26.24 4.31 -23.52
N VAL A 214 25.91 4.38 -22.23
CA VAL A 214 24.85 5.25 -21.68
C VAL A 214 25.27 6.72 -21.66
N VAL A 215 26.53 7.04 -21.35
CA VAL A 215 27.07 8.42 -21.26
C VAL A 215 26.75 9.26 -22.49
N ARG A 216 26.75 8.64 -23.68
CA ARG A 216 26.47 9.31 -24.96
C ARG A 216 25.02 9.80 -25.09
N HIS A 217 24.13 9.29 -24.25
CA HIS A 217 22.72 9.67 -24.21
C HIS A 217 22.40 10.69 -23.12
N ILE A 218 23.31 10.93 -22.17
CA ILE A 218 23.08 11.84 -21.05
C ILE A 218 23.18 13.29 -21.54
N LYS A 219 22.23 14.11 -21.13
CA LYS A 219 22.26 15.57 -21.34
C LYS A 219 22.34 16.29 -20.01
N ASP A 220 23.14 17.35 -19.94
CA ASP A 220 23.28 18.15 -18.72
C ASP A 220 21.93 18.69 -18.23
N GLY A 221 21.64 18.49 -16.95
CA GLY A 221 20.43 18.97 -16.30
C GLY A 221 19.15 18.18 -16.63
N GLU A 222 19.24 17.05 -17.34
CA GLU A 222 18.04 16.24 -17.63
C GLU A 222 17.55 15.45 -16.41
N SER A 223 16.23 15.31 -16.29
CA SER A 223 15.60 14.40 -15.33
C SER A 223 15.46 13.00 -15.91
N PHE A 224 15.32 12.01 -15.03
CA PHE A 224 15.05 10.64 -15.44
C PHE A 224 13.67 10.54 -16.12
N SER A 225 13.61 9.86 -17.26
CA SER A 225 12.36 9.55 -17.97
C SER A 225 12.35 8.10 -18.45
N MET A 226 11.34 7.34 -18.02
CA MET A 226 11.15 5.93 -18.44
C MET A 226 11.03 5.82 -19.96
N ALA A 227 10.28 6.71 -20.60
CA ALA A 227 10.06 6.72 -22.05
C ALA A 227 11.36 6.89 -22.85
N LYS A 228 12.36 7.57 -22.29
CA LYS A 228 13.69 7.72 -22.89
C LYS A 228 14.57 6.49 -22.60
N TRP A 229 14.67 6.10 -21.34
CA TRP A 229 15.69 5.15 -20.90
C TRP A 229 15.36 3.69 -21.25
N LEU A 230 14.08 3.30 -21.19
CA LEU A 230 13.64 1.96 -21.52
C LEU A 230 14.09 1.50 -22.93
N PRO A 231 13.85 2.25 -24.03
CA PRO A 231 14.30 1.83 -25.36
C PRO A 231 15.83 1.86 -25.53
N ILE A 232 16.55 2.75 -24.83
CA ILE A 232 18.02 2.81 -24.87
C ILE A 232 18.62 1.54 -24.25
N TYR A 233 18.20 1.17 -23.05
CA TYR A 233 18.70 -0.04 -22.38
C TYR A 233 18.29 -1.32 -23.09
N LYS A 234 17.08 -1.36 -23.67
CA LYS A 234 16.67 -2.47 -24.55
C LYS A 234 17.65 -2.65 -25.69
N LYS A 235 17.99 -1.56 -26.39
CA LYS A 235 18.94 -1.61 -27.52
C LYS A 235 20.33 -2.06 -27.07
N ILE A 236 20.86 -1.49 -25.98
CA ILE A 236 22.17 -1.87 -25.44
C ILE A 236 22.24 -3.38 -25.14
N PHE A 237 21.16 -3.93 -24.56
CA PHE A 237 21.06 -5.35 -24.26
C PHE A 237 20.95 -6.23 -25.53
N ASP A 238 20.12 -5.83 -26.50
CA ASP A 238 19.86 -6.61 -27.72
C ASP A 238 21.02 -6.54 -28.74
N ASP A 239 21.83 -5.48 -28.75
CA ASP A 239 22.94 -5.29 -29.71
C ASP A 239 24.06 -6.37 -29.59
N GLY A 240 24.08 -7.16 -28.51
CA GLY A 240 24.86 -8.40 -28.38
C GLY A 240 26.39 -8.27 -28.27
N GLY A 241 26.95 -7.08 -28.50
CA GLY A 241 28.38 -6.79 -28.46
C GLY A 241 28.98 -6.56 -27.07
N LEU A 242 28.37 -7.10 -26.02
CA LEU A 242 28.79 -6.93 -24.63
C LEU A 242 29.55 -8.16 -24.10
N THR A 243 30.42 -7.93 -23.12
CA THR A 243 30.99 -9.00 -22.28
C THR A 243 29.89 -9.79 -21.54
N ASN A 244 30.21 -10.89 -20.86
CA ASN A 244 29.19 -11.63 -20.09
C ASN A 244 28.64 -10.78 -18.94
N GLU A 245 29.55 -10.08 -18.27
CA GLU A 245 29.30 -9.13 -17.18
C GLU A 245 28.47 -7.96 -17.71
N GLY A 246 28.90 -7.33 -18.82
CA GLY A 246 28.16 -6.25 -19.46
C GLY A 246 26.77 -6.69 -19.93
N THR A 247 26.64 -7.89 -20.49
CA THR A 247 25.34 -8.47 -20.89
C THR A 247 24.44 -8.67 -19.68
N LEU A 248 24.97 -9.15 -18.56
CA LEU A 248 24.20 -9.30 -17.32
C LEU A 248 23.74 -7.93 -16.82
N ILE A 249 24.64 -6.94 -16.72
CA ILE A 249 24.30 -5.60 -16.22
C ILE A 249 23.26 -4.91 -17.12
N ALA A 250 23.47 -4.91 -18.44
CA ALA A 250 22.51 -4.35 -19.39
C ALA A 250 21.15 -5.06 -19.32
N GLY A 251 21.17 -6.39 -19.26
CA GLY A 251 19.97 -7.21 -19.15
C GLY A 251 19.20 -6.96 -17.86
N LEU A 252 19.87 -6.96 -16.71
CA LEU A 252 19.23 -6.72 -15.41
C LEU A 252 18.72 -5.28 -15.26
N THR A 253 19.42 -4.30 -15.85
CA THR A 253 18.95 -2.90 -15.88
C THR A 253 17.70 -2.78 -16.74
N TYR A 254 17.73 -3.34 -17.97
CA TYR A 254 16.56 -3.36 -18.83
C TYR A 254 15.38 -4.12 -18.20
N PHE A 255 15.66 -5.25 -17.54
CA PHE A 255 14.67 -6.00 -16.78
C PHE A 255 14.01 -5.14 -15.69
N GLY A 256 14.79 -4.43 -14.87
CA GLY A 256 14.24 -3.54 -13.84
C GLY A 256 13.34 -2.44 -14.41
N LEU A 257 13.74 -1.85 -15.56
CA LEU A 257 12.92 -0.88 -16.28
C LEU A 257 11.64 -1.51 -16.88
N ALA A 258 11.72 -2.72 -17.42
CA ALA A 258 10.55 -3.45 -17.93
C ALA A 258 9.55 -3.79 -16.81
N VAL A 259 10.03 -4.13 -15.60
CA VAL A 259 9.18 -4.31 -14.42
C VAL A 259 8.48 -3.00 -14.04
N ARG A 260 9.19 -1.85 -14.08
CA ARG A 260 8.59 -0.52 -13.84
C ARG A 260 7.52 -0.18 -14.88
N ASP A 261 7.81 -0.42 -16.15
CA ASP A 261 6.86 -0.23 -17.25
C ASP A 261 5.64 -1.18 -17.16
N GLY A 262 5.80 -2.31 -16.46
CA GLY A 262 4.76 -3.33 -16.34
C GLY A 262 4.66 -4.23 -17.57
N ASN A 263 5.73 -4.31 -18.36
CA ASN A 263 5.78 -5.16 -19.55
C ASN A 263 6.26 -6.57 -19.17
N LEU A 264 5.32 -7.41 -18.74
CA LEU A 264 5.61 -8.78 -18.29
C LEU A 264 6.24 -9.64 -19.40
N ALA A 265 5.86 -9.42 -20.65
CA ALA A 265 6.44 -10.14 -21.80
C ALA A 265 7.93 -9.82 -21.95
N SER A 266 8.31 -8.53 -21.90
CA SER A 266 9.72 -8.11 -21.90
C SER A 266 10.49 -8.66 -20.70
N CYS A 267 9.89 -8.69 -19.51
CA CYS A 267 10.53 -9.26 -18.33
C CYS A 267 10.90 -10.74 -18.54
N LYS A 268 9.97 -11.52 -19.10
CA LYS A 268 10.18 -12.95 -19.41
C LYS A 268 11.24 -13.16 -20.49
N ASP A 269 11.19 -12.38 -21.57
CA ASP A 269 12.17 -12.42 -22.66
C ASP A 269 13.60 -12.17 -22.16
N VAL A 270 13.80 -11.16 -21.32
CA VAL A 270 15.13 -10.86 -20.75
C VAL A 270 15.65 -12.02 -19.90
N ILE A 271 14.82 -12.55 -18.99
CA ILE A 271 15.22 -13.68 -18.13
C ILE A 271 15.54 -14.92 -18.98
N GLU A 272 14.77 -15.20 -20.02
CA GLU A 272 14.99 -16.32 -20.93
C GLU A 272 16.30 -16.17 -21.73
N LYS A 273 16.54 -14.98 -22.31
CA LYS A 273 17.78 -14.66 -23.04
C LYS A 273 19.01 -14.83 -22.14
N LEU A 274 18.98 -14.28 -20.93
CA LEU A 274 20.09 -14.39 -19.97
C LEU A 274 20.30 -15.84 -19.52
N THR A 275 19.22 -16.57 -19.25
CA THR A 275 19.27 -17.99 -18.85
C THR A 275 19.93 -18.82 -19.96
N THR A 276 19.48 -18.66 -21.20
CA THR A 276 20.00 -19.39 -22.37
C THR A 276 21.47 -19.03 -22.64
N LYS A 277 21.85 -17.76 -22.51
CA LYS A 277 23.25 -17.33 -22.70
C LYS A 277 24.16 -17.95 -21.64
N PHE A 278 23.81 -17.81 -20.36
CA PHE A 278 24.68 -18.25 -19.27
C PHE A 278 24.62 -19.75 -18.98
N ALA A 279 23.70 -20.49 -19.59
CA ALA A 279 23.76 -21.96 -19.65
C ALA A 279 25.00 -22.46 -20.41
N LYS A 280 25.55 -21.66 -21.33
CA LYS A 280 26.65 -22.02 -22.23
C LYS A 280 28.02 -21.50 -21.78
N VAL A 281 28.09 -20.79 -20.64
CA VAL A 281 29.34 -20.23 -20.10
C VAL A 281 30.14 -21.31 -19.39
N ASP A 282 31.46 -21.28 -19.54
CA ASP A 282 32.42 -22.14 -18.84
C ASP A 282 32.33 -21.92 -17.31
N GLU A 283 32.38 -23.00 -16.53
CA GLU A 283 32.34 -22.93 -15.06
C GLU A 283 33.41 -22.01 -14.46
N ASN A 284 34.60 -22.00 -15.06
CA ASN A 284 35.72 -21.16 -14.61
C ASN A 284 35.53 -19.67 -14.90
N LYS A 285 34.51 -19.28 -15.66
CA LYS A 285 34.21 -17.89 -16.05
C LYS A 285 33.00 -17.32 -15.31
N GLY A 286 32.87 -17.64 -14.02
CA GLY A 286 31.82 -17.08 -13.17
C GLY A 286 30.40 -17.59 -13.48
N ARG A 287 30.25 -18.72 -14.18
CA ARG A 287 28.94 -19.30 -14.55
C ARG A 287 27.99 -19.39 -13.35
N ALA A 288 28.47 -19.88 -12.21
CA ALA A 288 27.66 -20.06 -11.01
C ALA A 288 27.09 -18.73 -10.48
N LEU A 289 27.90 -17.66 -10.51
CA LEU A 289 27.47 -16.31 -10.11
C LEU A 289 26.41 -15.78 -11.07
N LEU A 290 26.70 -15.75 -12.38
CA LEU A 290 25.80 -15.19 -13.39
C LEU A 290 24.44 -15.92 -13.41
N GLN A 291 24.46 -17.26 -13.36
CA GLN A 291 23.22 -18.06 -13.26
C GLN A 291 22.51 -17.87 -11.92
N GLY A 292 23.24 -17.70 -10.83
CA GLY A 292 22.69 -17.37 -9.51
C GLY A 292 21.88 -16.09 -9.55
N LEU A 293 22.46 -15.02 -10.10
CA LEU A 293 21.82 -13.70 -10.20
C LEU A 293 20.58 -13.72 -11.11
N VAL A 294 20.62 -14.43 -12.24
CA VAL A 294 19.44 -14.60 -13.11
C VAL A 294 18.33 -15.38 -12.40
N ARG A 295 18.67 -16.46 -11.68
CA ARG A 295 17.68 -17.22 -10.88
C ARG A 295 17.07 -16.38 -9.78
N GLU A 296 17.87 -15.56 -9.10
CA GLU A 296 17.37 -14.62 -8.10
C GLU A 296 16.38 -13.63 -8.72
N ARG A 297 16.72 -13.03 -9.86
CA ARG A 297 15.85 -12.05 -10.54
C ARG A 297 14.57 -12.67 -11.06
N LYS A 298 14.61 -13.91 -11.58
CA LYS A 298 13.42 -14.70 -11.91
C LYS A 298 12.53 -14.90 -10.68
N ARG A 299 13.09 -15.37 -9.57
CA ARG A 299 12.36 -15.55 -8.32
C ARG A 299 11.73 -14.24 -7.84
N MET A 300 12.45 -13.13 -7.91
CA MET A 300 11.92 -11.81 -7.52
C MET A 300 10.78 -11.34 -8.43
N LEU A 301 10.81 -11.67 -9.72
CA LEU A 301 9.66 -11.41 -10.61
C LEU A 301 8.42 -12.19 -10.15
N ASP A 302 8.58 -13.47 -9.83
CA ASP A 302 7.48 -14.33 -9.37
C ASP A 302 6.88 -13.80 -8.05
N GLU A 303 7.74 -13.33 -7.13
CA GLU A 303 7.33 -12.70 -5.88
C GLU A 303 6.58 -11.37 -6.11
N TYR A 304 7.09 -10.53 -7.01
CA TYR A 304 6.44 -9.28 -7.41
C TYR A 304 5.03 -9.53 -7.96
N ILE A 305 4.89 -10.47 -8.91
CA ILE A 305 3.60 -10.84 -9.50
C ILE A 305 2.63 -11.38 -8.44
N THR A 306 3.15 -12.19 -7.50
CA THR A 306 2.34 -12.74 -6.41
C THR A 306 1.77 -11.63 -5.53
N PHE A 307 2.60 -10.66 -5.14
CA PHE A 307 2.15 -9.52 -4.35
C PHE A 307 1.17 -8.63 -5.11
N GLU A 308 1.43 -8.32 -6.39
CA GLU A 308 0.50 -7.54 -7.22
C GLU A 308 -0.85 -8.23 -7.36
N THR A 309 -0.87 -9.55 -7.55
CA THR A 309 -2.12 -10.33 -7.62
C THR A 309 -2.90 -10.23 -6.31
N ILE A 310 -2.23 -10.47 -5.18
CA ILE A 310 -2.88 -10.37 -3.86
C ILE A 310 -3.40 -8.94 -3.62
N ALA A 311 -2.63 -7.93 -4.00
CA ALA A 311 -3.02 -6.54 -3.86
C ALA A 311 -4.27 -6.21 -4.70
N THR A 312 -4.23 -6.59 -5.97
CA THR A 312 -5.30 -6.38 -6.95
C THR A 312 -6.61 -7.04 -6.49
N ASP A 313 -6.57 -8.34 -6.17
CA ASP A 313 -7.74 -9.08 -5.72
C ASP A 313 -8.34 -8.48 -4.44
N ASN A 314 -7.51 -8.08 -3.48
CA ASN A 314 -8.00 -7.46 -2.25
C ASN A 314 -8.49 -6.03 -2.46
N PHE A 315 -7.95 -5.25 -3.41
CA PHE A 315 -8.54 -3.96 -3.76
C PHE A 315 -9.90 -4.12 -4.42
N ILE A 316 -10.07 -5.11 -5.31
CA ILE A 316 -11.36 -5.43 -5.92
C ILE A 316 -12.38 -5.77 -4.84
N ASN A 317 -12.03 -6.67 -3.91
CA ASN A 317 -12.90 -7.04 -2.79
C ASN A 317 -13.22 -5.84 -1.89
N ALA A 318 -12.22 -5.02 -1.54
CA ALA A 318 -12.43 -3.83 -0.72
C ALA A 318 -13.33 -2.79 -1.40
N ILE A 319 -13.25 -2.64 -2.73
CA ILE A 319 -14.16 -1.78 -3.50
C ILE A 319 -15.57 -2.36 -3.49
N GLN A 320 -15.72 -3.67 -3.74
CA GLN A 320 -17.00 -4.37 -3.71
C GLN A 320 -17.68 -4.29 -2.34
N ASP A 321 -16.90 -4.37 -1.27
CA ASP A 321 -17.37 -4.26 0.10
C ASP A 321 -17.63 -2.80 0.50
N GLU A 322 -17.21 -1.82 -0.29
CA GLU A 322 -17.38 -0.39 -0.02
C GLU A 322 -16.54 0.10 1.17
N GLU A 323 -15.31 -0.41 1.29
CA GLU A 323 -14.30 0.07 2.24
C GLU A 323 -13.71 1.44 1.84
N PHE A 324 -14.06 1.98 0.67
CA PHE A 324 -13.60 3.28 0.16
C PHE A 324 -14.78 4.19 -0.18
N THR A 325 -14.61 5.49 0.07
CA THR A 325 -15.53 6.53 -0.38
C THR A 325 -15.42 6.73 -1.89
N ARG A 326 -16.39 7.43 -2.47
CA ARG A 326 -16.34 7.83 -3.89
C ARG A 326 -15.08 8.62 -4.24
N GLY A 327 -14.63 9.50 -3.35
CA GLY A 327 -13.43 10.34 -3.55
C GLY A 327 -12.15 9.50 -3.65
N ASP A 328 -12.01 8.51 -2.78
CA ASP A 328 -10.85 7.61 -2.75
C ASP A 328 -10.85 6.57 -3.88
N LEU A 329 -12.02 6.29 -4.48
CA LEU A 329 -12.22 5.18 -5.40
C LEU A 329 -11.35 5.27 -6.67
N LEU A 330 -11.16 6.47 -7.23
CA LEU A 330 -10.40 6.68 -8.47
C LEU A 330 -8.98 6.11 -8.39
N ASN A 331 -8.27 6.43 -7.30
CA ASN A 331 -6.90 5.94 -7.08
C ASN A 331 -6.87 4.42 -6.92
N LYS A 332 -7.87 3.82 -6.26
CA LYS A 332 -7.93 2.36 -6.06
C LYS A 332 -8.24 1.63 -7.35
N MET A 333 -9.13 2.19 -8.18
CA MET A 333 -9.42 1.66 -9.51
C MET A 333 -8.19 1.73 -10.42
N LEU A 334 -7.39 2.81 -10.37
CA LEU A 334 -6.16 2.90 -11.16
C LEU A 334 -5.13 1.85 -10.71
N VAL A 335 -4.97 1.65 -9.40
CA VAL A 335 -4.12 0.58 -8.85
C VAL A 335 -4.57 -0.80 -9.32
N VAL A 336 -5.88 -1.08 -9.33
CA VAL A 336 -6.41 -2.35 -9.85
C VAL A 336 -6.14 -2.50 -11.35
N ALA A 337 -6.37 -1.46 -12.15
CA ALA A 337 -6.11 -1.49 -13.59
C ALA A 337 -4.62 -1.76 -13.89
N GLU A 338 -3.72 -1.05 -13.20
CA GLU A 338 -2.26 -1.27 -13.31
C GLU A 338 -1.86 -2.67 -12.84
N GLY A 339 -2.40 -3.13 -11.71
CA GLY A 339 -2.12 -4.47 -11.17
C GLY A 339 -2.52 -5.58 -12.12
N LEU A 340 -3.71 -5.50 -12.72
CA LEU A 340 -4.18 -6.43 -13.76
C LEU A 340 -3.27 -6.41 -14.99
N ARG A 341 -2.90 -5.22 -15.49
CA ARG A 341 -2.01 -5.09 -16.66
C ARG A 341 -0.63 -5.70 -16.37
N ARG A 342 -0.05 -5.38 -15.21
CA ARG A 342 1.29 -5.84 -14.78
C ARG A 342 1.36 -7.34 -14.56
N THR A 343 0.24 -7.97 -14.25
CA THR A 343 0.12 -9.42 -14.05
C THR A 343 -0.33 -10.17 -15.32
N GLY A 344 -0.55 -9.46 -16.43
CA GLY A 344 -0.88 -10.04 -17.74
C GLY A 344 -2.37 -10.30 -17.98
N HIS A 345 -3.25 -9.67 -17.20
CA HIS A 345 -4.70 -9.70 -17.38
C HIS A 345 -5.20 -8.51 -18.21
N ASP A 346 -4.64 -8.35 -19.42
CA ASP A 346 -4.80 -7.13 -20.24
C ASP A 346 -6.26 -6.81 -20.60
N VAL A 347 -7.07 -7.82 -20.87
CA VAL A 347 -8.50 -7.64 -21.20
C VAL A 347 -9.26 -7.11 -19.99
N ASP A 348 -9.02 -7.65 -18.79
CA ASP A 348 -9.63 -7.13 -17.58
C ASP A 348 -9.08 -5.73 -17.25
N ALA A 349 -7.79 -5.48 -17.41
CA ALA A 349 -7.21 -4.14 -17.21
C ALA A 349 -7.87 -3.08 -18.11
N MET A 350 -8.11 -3.42 -19.39
CA MET A 350 -8.84 -2.56 -20.34
C MET A 350 -10.23 -2.17 -19.81
N ASP A 351 -10.99 -3.11 -19.24
CA ASP A 351 -12.29 -2.82 -18.63
C ASP A 351 -12.18 -1.79 -17.49
N TRP A 352 -11.18 -1.92 -16.63
CA TRP A 352 -10.96 -0.99 -15.52
C TRP A 352 -10.52 0.40 -16.00
N TYR A 353 -9.63 0.49 -17.01
CA TYR A 353 -9.30 1.78 -17.61
C TYR A 353 -10.50 2.42 -18.32
N LEU A 354 -11.33 1.62 -19.02
CA LEU A 354 -12.56 2.12 -19.65
C LEU A 354 -13.55 2.64 -18.61
N ALA A 355 -13.66 1.99 -17.46
CA ALA A 355 -14.48 2.52 -16.37
C ALA A 355 -13.91 3.86 -15.86
N LEU A 356 -12.61 3.94 -15.59
CA LEU A 356 -11.96 5.19 -15.16
C LEU A 356 -12.14 6.33 -16.17
N SER A 357 -12.03 6.06 -17.47
CA SER A 357 -12.21 7.07 -18.50
C SER A 357 -13.66 7.57 -18.60
N GLN A 358 -14.64 6.74 -18.25
CA GLN A 358 -16.07 7.08 -18.31
C GLN A 358 -16.61 7.72 -17.03
N MET A 359 -15.93 7.59 -15.89
CA MET A 359 -16.36 8.20 -14.63
C MET A 359 -16.51 9.72 -14.75
N ILE A 360 -17.62 10.25 -14.25
CA ILE A 360 -17.90 11.70 -14.34
C ILE A 360 -16.86 12.53 -13.59
N GLU A 361 -16.32 11.99 -12.49
CA GLU A 361 -15.30 12.62 -11.66
C GLU A 361 -13.99 12.86 -12.42
N THR A 362 -13.68 12.05 -13.44
CA THR A 362 -12.47 12.22 -14.25
C THR A 362 -12.64 13.27 -15.37
N GLN A 363 -13.85 13.82 -15.54
CA GLN A 363 -14.20 14.88 -16.50
C GLN A 363 -13.91 14.53 -17.97
N PRO A 364 -14.54 13.47 -18.54
CA PRO A 364 -14.27 13.01 -19.91
C PRO A 364 -14.42 14.10 -20.97
N LYS A 365 -15.44 14.96 -20.86
CA LYS A 365 -15.65 16.08 -21.80
C LYS A 365 -14.47 17.06 -21.82
N LEU A 366 -13.96 17.44 -20.64
CA LEU A 366 -12.81 18.33 -20.53
C LEU A 366 -11.56 17.67 -21.14
N ARG A 367 -11.36 16.37 -20.91
CA ARG A 367 -10.22 15.63 -21.50
C ARG A 367 -10.33 15.56 -23.02
N ASP A 368 -11.52 15.38 -23.57
CA ASP A 368 -11.76 15.42 -25.01
C ASP A 368 -11.44 16.80 -25.60
N GLU A 369 -11.83 17.88 -24.93
CA GLU A 369 -11.49 19.26 -25.32
C GLU A 369 -9.98 19.51 -25.29
N ILE A 370 -9.27 19.03 -24.26
CA ILE A 370 -7.81 19.11 -24.17
C ILE A 370 -7.15 18.37 -25.34
N ARG A 371 -7.65 17.17 -25.68
CA ARG A 371 -7.15 16.37 -26.80
C ARG A 371 -7.39 17.03 -28.16
N GLN A 372 -8.55 17.66 -28.36
CA GLN A 372 -8.85 18.42 -29.57
C GLN A 372 -7.92 19.62 -29.78
N GLN A 373 -7.33 20.14 -28.71
CA GLN A 373 -6.29 21.18 -28.77
C GLN A 373 -4.88 20.62 -28.98
N GLU A 374 -4.73 19.32 -29.20
CA GLU A 374 -3.44 18.61 -29.31
C GLU A 374 -2.53 18.82 -28.07
N LYS A 375 -3.15 18.98 -26.90
CA LYS A 375 -2.47 19.18 -25.62
C LYS A 375 -2.61 17.97 -24.70
N ALA A 376 -1.80 17.97 -23.64
CA ALA A 376 -2.00 17.15 -22.47
C ALA A 376 -2.45 18.04 -21.28
N PRO A 377 -3.16 17.48 -20.28
CA PRO A 377 -3.45 18.19 -19.04
C PRO A 377 -2.15 18.69 -18.39
N ALA A 378 -2.14 19.93 -17.93
CA ALA A 378 -1.00 20.49 -17.20
C ALA A 378 -0.74 19.71 -15.91
N ALA A 379 0.50 19.60 -15.46
CA ALA A 379 0.88 18.78 -14.31
C ALA A 379 0.15 19.17 -13.00
N ASP A 380 -0.31 20.41 -12.89
CA ASP A 380 -1.09 20.98 -11.78
C ASP A 380 -2.61 20.87 -11.98
N SER A 381 -3.07 20.23 -13.05
CA SER A 381 -4.49 19.94 -13.27
C SER A 381 -5.06 19.08 -12.14
N ASN A 382 -6.39 19.16 -11.95
CA ASN A 382 -7.09 18.36 -10.96
C ASN A 382 -6.67 16.87 -11.05
N PRO A 383 -6.28 16.22 -9.93
CA PRO A 383 -5.81 14.83 -9.93
C PRO A 383 -6.78 13.85 -10.61
N SER A 384 -8.09 14.06 -10.50
CA SER A 384 -9.09 13.20 -11.16
C SER A 384 -9.03 13.29 -12.68
N VAL A 385 -8.71 14.46 -13.23
CA VAL A 385 -8.50 14.66 -14.68
C VAL A 385 -7.25 13.93 -15.14
N GLN A 386 -6.18 13.97 -14.34
CA GLN A 386 -4.94 13.25 -14.61
C GLN A 386 -5.17 11.73 -14.64
N ILE A 387 -5.91 11.17 -13.67
CA ILE A 387 -6.25 9.74 -13.63
C ILE A 387 -7.04 9.33 -14.88
N GLY A 388 -8.05 10.11 -15.27
CA GLY A 388 -8.78 9.86 -16.50
C GLY A 388 -7.91 9.91 -17.75
N TRP A 389 -6.95 10.84 -17.79
CA TRP A 389 -6.01 10.98 -18.90
C TRP A 389 -5.04 9.79 -18.99
N ILE A 390 -4.53 9.31 -17.85
CA ILE A 390 -3.71 8.10 -17.77
C ILE A 390 -4.50 6.92 -18.34
N ALA A 391 -5.76 6.74 -17.92
CA ALA A 391 -6.62 5.68 -18.43
C ALA A 391 -6.79 5.76 -19.97
N ASP A 392 -7.06 6.95 -20.52
CA ASP A 392 -7.16 7.16 -21.97
C ASP A 392 -5.86 6.76 -22.69
N GLN A 393 -4.70 7.14 -22.15
CA GLN A 393 -3.39 6.81 -22.73
C GLN A 393 -3.12 5.30 -22.69
N LYS A 394 -3.43 4.62 -21.58
CA LYS A 394 -3.24 3.17 -21.45
C LYS A 394 -4.14 2.39 -22.40
N ILE A 395 -5.39 2.81 -22.58
CA ILE A 395 -6.29 2.20 -23.58
C ILE A 395 -5.69 2.29 -24.99
N MET A 396 -5.21 3.48 -25.38
CA MET A 396 -4.57 3.66 -26.69
C MET A 396 -3.29 2.82 -26.84
N GLN A 397 -2.44 2.82 -25.81
CA GLN A 397 -1.20 2.03 -25.79
C GLN A 397 -1.49 0.54 -25.94
N MET A 398 -2.37 -0.02 -25.10
CA MET A 398 -2.69 -1.45 -25.11
C MET A 398 -3.37 -1.88 -26.42
N THR A 399 -4.20 -1.02 -27.01
CA THR A 399 -4.78 -1.26 -28.34
C THR A 399 -3.68 -1.35 -29.41
N LYS A 400 -2.68 -0.46 -29.35
CA LYS A 400 -1.51 -0.47 -30.25
C LYS A 400 -0.64 -1.70 -30.04
N GLU A 401 -0.55 -2.21 -28.81
CA GLU A 401 0.15 -3.43 -28.44
C GLU A 401 -0.60 -4.71 -28.86
N GLY A 402 -1.82 -4.58 -29.41
CA GLY A 402 -2.58 -5.69 -30.00
C GLY A 402 -3.59 -6.34 -29.06
N VAL A 403 -3.90 -5.71 -27.92
CA VAL A 403 -4.95 -6.20 -27.01
C VAL A 403 -6.31 -6.05 -27.70
N VAL A 404 -6.95 -7.18 -27.99
CA VAL A 404 -8.28 -7.23 -28.62
C VAL A 404 -9.35 -7.04 -27.55
N HIS A 405 -10.03 -5.89 -27.57
CA HIS A 405 -11.08 -5.53 -26.62
C HIS A 405 -12.34 -5.04 -27.35
N SER A 406 -13.53 -5.33 -26.82
CA SER A 406 -14.82 -4.98 -27.46
C SER A 406 -15.14 -3.48 -27.44
N GLY A 407 -14.39 -2.70 -26.67
CA GLY A 407 -14.68 -1.29 -26.37
C GLY A 407 -15.80 -1.10 -25.34
N GLN A 408 -16.36 -2.20 -24.81
CA GLN A 408 -17.40 -2.17 -23.79
C GLN A 408 -17.00 -3.05 -22.60
N ILE A 409 -17.41 -2.62 -21.40
CA ILE A 409 -17.13 -3.36 -20.17
C ILE A 409 -17.85 -4.73 -20.22
N SER A 410 -17.06 -5.80 -20.31
CA SER A 410 -17.58 -7.13 -20.65
C SER A 410 -16.92 -8.31 -19.93
N GLY A 411 -15.80 -8.08 -19.27
CA GLY A 411 -15.02 -9.06 -18.53
C GLY A 411 -15.58 -9.41 -17.16
N ARG A 412 -14.71 -10.04 -16.34
CA ARG A 412 -15.08 -10.67 -15.06
C ARG A 412 -15.71 -9.69 -14.07
N HIS A 413 -15.27 -8.44 -14.10
CA HIS A 413 -15.65 -7.41 -13.13
C HIS A 413 -16.81 -6.52 -13.60
N LYS A 414 -17.49 -6.87 -14.70
CA LYS A 414 -18.56 -6.06 -15.30
C LYS A 414 -19.63 -5.59 -14.30
N ALA A 415 -20.12 -6.48 -13.43
CA ALA A 415 -21.15 -6.11 -12.46
C ALA A 415 -20.68 -5.01 -11.50
N LEU A 416 -19.45 -5.14 -10.97
CA LEU A 416 -18.84 -4.16 -10.08
C LEU A 416 -18.59 -2.82 -10.80
N LEU A 417 -18.01 -2.86 -12.00
CA LEU A 417 -17.71 -1.67 -12.78
C LEU A 417 -18.98 -0.92 -13.20
N ASN A 418 -20.04 -1.64 -13.56
CA ASN A 418 -21.34 -1.04 -13.83
C ASN A 418 -21.97 -0.43 -12.58
N ALA A 419 -21.83 -1.07 -11.41
CA ALA A 419 -22.29 -0.48 -10.16
C ALA A 419 -21.56 0.83 -9.84
N ILE A 420 -20.26 0.93 -10.17
CA ILE A 420 -19.47 2.16 -10.04
C ILE A 420 -19.93 3.23 -11.02
N LEU A 421 -20.16 2.89 -12.28
CA LEU A 421 -20.49 3.86 -13.33
C LEU A 421 -21.94 4.35 -13.26
N PHE A 422 -22.88 3.44 -13.02
CA PHE A 422 -24.31 3.68 -13.23
C PHE A 422 -25.12 3.66 -11.94
N ASP A 423 -24.79 2.78 -10.99
CA ASP A 423 -25.57 2.63 -9.76
C ASP A 423 -25.07 3.53 -8.61
N GLY A 424 -23.89 4.12 -8.77
CA GLY A 424 -23.33 5.07 -7.81
C GLY A 424 -22.56 4.44 -6.66
N LEU A 425 -21.96 3.25 -6.83
CA LEU A 425 -21.11 2.63 -5.80
C LEU A 425 -20.07 3.61 -5.24
N GLY A 426 -19.92 3.62 -3.91
CA GLY A 426 -19.09 4.56 -3.17
C GLY A 426 -19.82 5.85 -2.76
N LYS A 427 -21.08 6.02 -3.19
CA LYS A 427 -21.96 7.10 -2.74
C LYS A 427 -22.92 6.62 -1.63
N PRO A 428 -23.45 7.54 -0.81
CA PRO A 428 -24.39 7.22 0.28
C PRO A 428 -25.64 6.53 -0.18
N GLU A 429 -26.16 6.94 -1.34
CA GLU A 429 -27.43 6.47 -1.89
C GLU A 429 -27.33 5.06 -2.46
N TYR A 430 -26.10 4.56 -2.70
CA TYR A 430 -25.90 3.21 -3.20
C TYR A 430 -26.19 2.18 -2.10
N VAL A 431 -27.14 1.30 -2.41
CA VAL A 431 -27.54 0.17 -1.58
C VAL A 431 -26.94 -1.10 -2.15
N ASN A 432 -25.90 -1.64 -1.50
CA ASN A 432 -25.34 -2.92 -1.89
C ASN A 432 -26.36 -4.05 -1.60
N PRO A 433 -26.89 -4.72 -2.64
CA PRO A 433 -27.93 -5.72 -2.46
C PRO A 433 -27.44 -7.00 -1.74
N ALA A 434 -26.13 -7.25 -1.75
CA ALA A 434 -25.52 -8.38 -1.07
C ALA A 434 -25.19 -8.08 0.40
N TRP A 435 -25.11 -6.81 0.79
CA TRP A 435 -24.78 -6.44 2.16
C TRP A 435 -25.96 -6.67 3.10
N ARG A 436 -25.69 -7.22 4.28
CA ARG A 436 -26.64 -7.36 5.38
C ARG A 436 -25.95 -6.92 6.67
N PRO A 437 -26.69 -6.32 7.62
CA PRO A 437 -26.12 -6.03 8.93
C PRO A 437 -25.68 -7.34 9.58
N THR A 438 -24.49 -7.34 10.15
CA THR A 438 -24.04 -8.41 11.04
C THR A 438 -25.00 -8.47 12.22
N THR A 439 -25.48 -9.67 12.54
CA THR A 439 -26.36 -9.94 13.70
C THR A 439 -25.71 -10.99 14.60
N SER A 440 -26.33 -11.27 15.74
CA SER A 440 -25.88 -12.31 16.69
C SER A 440 -24.55 -12.01 17.40
N GLY A 441 -24.11 -10.75 17.39
CA GLY A 441 -23.02 -10.28 18.24
C GLY A 441 -23.38 -10.32 19.73
N SER A 442 -22.38 -10.10 20.56
CA SER A 442 -22.52 -9.96 22.01
C SER A 442 -22.88 -8.54 22.43
N GLN A 443 -23.28 -8.37 23.71
CA GLN A 443 -23.45 -7.04 24.29
C GLN A 443 -22.17 -6.19 24.21
N GLN A 444 -20.98 -6.82 24.32
CA GLN A 444 -19.71 -6.11 24.23
C GLN A 444 -19.44 -5.60 22.82
N ASP A 445 -19.86 -6.34 21.80
CA ASP A 445 -19.77 -5.90 20.40
C ASP A 445 -20.65 -4.67 20.16
N CYS A 446 -21.85 -4.64 20.75
CA CYS A 446 -22.73 -3.47 20.69
C CYS A 446 -22.10 -2.24 21.35
N VAL A 447 -21.55 -2.40 22.56
CA VAL A 447 -20.85 -1.32 23.28
C VAL A 447 -19.65 -0.80 22.49
N PHE A 448 -18.85 -1.71 21.92
CA PHE A 448 -17.70 -1.34 21.10
C PHE A 448 -18.12 -0.57 19.84
N MET A 449 -19.15 -1.02 19.13
CA MET A 449 -19.65 -0.31 17.95
C MET A 449 -20.21 1.08 18.30
N LEU A 450 -21.01 1.18 19.37
CA LEU A 450 -21.52 2.47 19.87
C LEU A 450 -20.38 3.44 20.22
N ASP A 451 -19.33 2.95 20.87
CA ASP A 451 -18.15 3.73 21.19
C ASP A 451 -17.44 4.25 19.93
N LEU A 452 -17.23 3.40 18.93
CA LEU A 452 -16.63 3.80 17.66
C LEU A 452 -17.48 4.86 16.94
N VAL A 453 -18.78 4.60 16.77
CA VAL A 453 -19.70 5.51 16.08
C VAL A 453 -19.78 6.85 16.83
N GLY A 454 -19.98 6.81 18.14
CA GLY A 454 -20.08 8.00 18.97
C GLY A 454 -18.81 8.85 18.94
N LYS A 455 -17.63 8.23 19.05
CA LYS A 455 -16.34 8.94 18.92
C LYS A 455 -16.16 9.54 17.54
N SER A 456 -16.57 8.86 16.48
CA SER A 456 -16.53 9.42 15.11
C SER A 456 -17.45 10.64 14.96
N VAL A 457 -18.63 10.67 15.61
CA VAL A 457 -19.51 11.85 15.60
C VAL A 457 -18.84 13.03 16.28
N ILE A 458 -18.19 12.81 17.43
CA ILE A 458 -17.45 13.85 18.16
C ILE A 458 -16.26 14.35 17.33
N ASP A 459 -15.49 13.45 16.72
CA ASP A 459 -14.37 13.78 15.84
C ASP A 459 -14.83 14.56 14.59
N PHE A 460 -15.99 14.23 14.02
CA PHE A 460 -16.59 14.99 12.93
C PHE A 460 -16.85 16.45 13.35
N ASN A 461 -17.47 16.65 14.52
CA ASN A 461 -17.72 18.00 15.05
C ASN A 461 -16.42 18.76 15.32
N PHE A 462 -15.43 18.10 15.91
CA PHE A 462 -14.12 18.69 16.18
C PHE A 462 -13.41 19.13 14.89
N ARG A 463 -13.41 18.29 13.84
CA ARG A 463 -12.73 18.56 12.57
C ARG A 463 -13.45 19.56 11.67
N LEU A 464 -14.77 19.46 11.60
CA LEU A 464 -15.58 20.20 10.61
C LEU A 464 -16.42 21.32 11.22
N GLY A 465 -16.39 21.50 12.55
CA GLY A 465 -17.07 22.57 13.26
C GLY A 465 -18.61 22.47 13.27
N SER A 466 -19.16 21.32 12.87
CA SER A 466 -20.60 21.06 12.77
C SER A 466 -20.91 19.60 13.08
N TRP A 467 -22.12 19.30 13.56
CA TRP A 467 -22.56 17.91 13.72
C TRP A 467 -22.92 17.31 12.37
N PRO A 468 -22.63 16.01 12.14
CA PRO A 468 -23.10 15.36 10.92
C PRO A 468 -24.64 15.35 10.90
N ALA A 469 -25.27 15.59 9.75
CA ALA A 469 -26.72 15.57 9.61
C ALA A 469 -27.28 14.14 9.77
N THR A 470 -26.52 13.16 9.29
CA THR A 470 -26.80 11.72 9.45
C THR A 470 -25.51 10.98 9.81
N LEU A 471 -25.62 9.77 10.37
CA LEU A 471 -24.43 8.95 10.62
C LEU A 471 -23.65 8.62 9.32
N GLY A 472 -24.36 8.51 8.19
CA GLY A 472 -23.78 8.25 6.87
C GLY A 472 -22.82 9.34 6.39
N GLU A 473 -23.07 10.60 6.76
CA GLU A 473 -22.23 11.74 6.36
C GLU A 473 -20.80 11.61 6.89
N MET A 474 -20.59 10.92 8.01
CA MET A 474 -19.24 10.68 8.54
C MET A 474 -18.39 9.86 7.57
N TRP A 475 -19.01 8.97 6.79
CA TRP A 475 -18.33 8.21 5.75
C TRP A 475 -18.06 9.06 4.52
N GLU A 476 -19.05 9.82 4.06
CA GLU A 476 -18.92 10.74 2.91
C GLU A 476 -17.78 11.75 3.07
N ARG A 477 -17.65 12.29 4.29
CA ARG A 477 -16.65 13.30 4.63
C ARG A 477 -15.35 12.70 5.14
N GLU A 478 -15.17 11.39 4.99
CA GLU A 478 -13.94 10.64 5.31
C GLU A 478 -13.47 10.74 6.78
N VAL A 479 -14.37 11.14 7.69
CA VAL A 479 -14.11 11.09 9.14
C VAL A 479 -14.12 9.63 9.60
N LEU A 480 -15.13 8.87 9.15
CA LEU A 480 -15.17 7.42 9.26
C LEU A 480 -14.82 6.81 7.91
N LYS A 481 -13.58 6.36 7.72
CA LYS A 481 -13.11 5.85 6.42
C LYS A 481 -13.76 4.54 5.97
N ASP A 482 -14.41 3.81 6.86
CA ASP A 482 -14.95 2.47 6.60
C ASP A 482 -16.29 2.31 7.31
N ARG A 483 -17.37 2.32 6.53
CA ARG A 483 -18.73 2.17 7.05
C ARG A 483 -19.07 0.75 7.49
N ASN A 484 -18.39 -0.28 6.98
CA ASN A 484 -18.64 -1.66 7.38
C ASN A 484 -18.06 -1.97 8.76
N ARG A 485 -16.96 -1.30 9.14
CA ARG A 485 -16.35 -1.46 10.47
C ARG A 485 -17.32 -1.15 11.61
N VAL A 486 -18.28 -0.27 11.36
CA VAL A 486 -19.36 0.08 12.29
C VAL A 486 -20.70 -0.53 11.88
N ASN A 487 -20.66 -1.62 11.11
CA ASN A 487 -21.84 -2.36 10.64
C ASN A 487 -22.87 -1.46 9.92
N ARG A 488 -22.38 -0.45 9.18
CA ARG A 488 -23.17 0.62 8.56
C ARG A 488 -24.17 1.28 9.51
N PHE A 489 -23.75 1.44 10.76
CA PHE A 489 -24.53 2.04 11.85
C PHE A 489 -25.73 1.20 12.28
N TYR A 490 -25.69 -0.12 12.08
CA TYR A 490 -26.62 -1.08 12.65
C TYR A 490 -26.01 -1.76 13.87
N ASP A 491 -26.83 -2.01 14.88
CA ASP A 491 -26.39 -2.75 16.05
C ASP A 491 -26.03 -4.20 15.67
N PRO A 492 -24.92 -4.75 16.20
CA PRO A 492 -24.44 -6.07 15.78
C PRO A 492 -25.22 -7.24 16.40
N VAL A 493 -26.17 -6.99 17.30
CA VAL A 493 -26.88 -8.03 18.06
C VAL A 493 -28.24 -8.32 17.42
N LYS A 494 -29.04 -7.27 17.21
CA LYS A 494 -30.39 -7.29 16.64
C LYS A 494 -30.42 -6.91 15.17
N GLY A 495 -29.42 -6.17 14.68
CA GLY A 495 -29.41 -5.67 13.31
C GLY A 495 -30.37 -4.50 13.08
N ALA A 496 -30.80 -3.81 14.13
CA ALA A 496 -31.57 -2.58 14.06
C ALA A 496 -30.63 -1.36 13.92
N PRO A 497 -31.03 -0.30 13.22
CA PRO A 497 -30.17 0.88 13.08
C PRO A 497 -30.00 1.60 14.43
N PHE A 498 -28.83 2.20 14.62
CA PHE A 498 -28.62 3.11 15.75
C PHE A 498 -29.44 4.38 15.57
N LEU A 499 -29.97 4.89 16.68
CA LEU A 499 -30.64 6.18 16.75
C LEU A 499 -29.61 7.30 16.85
N TYR A 500 -29.80 8.33 16.03
CA TYR A 500 -28.99 9.54 16.04
C TYR A 500 -29.85 10.77 15.77
N ALA A 501 -29.57 11.86 16.47
CA ALA A 501 -30.10 13.18 16.17
C ALA A 501 -29.00 14.22 16.39
N PRO A 502 -28.74 15.12 15.42
CA PRO A 502 -27.71 16.13 15.58
C PRO A 502 -28.06 17.09 16.73
N PRO A 503 -27.16 17.28 17.70
CA PRO A 503 -27.36 18.30 18.73
C PRO A 503 -27.51 19.70 18.13
N GLN A 504 -28.33 20.54 18.75
CA GLN A 504 -28.56 21.93 18.29
C GLN A 504 -27.40 22.87 18.67
N ASP A 505 -26.79 22.62 19.82
CA ASP A 505 -25.68 23.42 20.34
C ASP A 505 -24.31 22.87 19.91
N ARG A 506 -23.28 23.72 19.94
CA ARG A 506 -21.89 23.28 19.75
C ARG A 506 -21.44 22.37 20.89
N LEU A 507 -20.43 21.53 20.62
CA LEU A 507 -19.91 20.55 21.57
C LEU A 507 -19.56 21.15 22.94
N GLU A 508 -19.04 22.37 23.01
CA GLU A 508 -18.65 23.01 24.27
C GLU A 508 -19.84 23.41 25.15
N LYS A 509 -21.03 23.51 24.56
CA LYS A 509 -22.29 23.88 25.24
C LYS A 509 -23.20 22.69 25.51
N VAL A 510 -22.89 21.54 24.92
CA VAL A 510 -23.65 20.30 25.13
C VAL A 510 -23.36 19.74 26.51
N SER A 511 -24.41 19.29 27.22
CA SER A 511 -24.26 18.59 28.50
C SER A 511 -23.35 17.36 28.31
N PRO A 512 -22.35 17.13 29.19
CA PRO A 512 -21.52 15.93 29.13
C PRO A 512 -22.30 14.61 29.22
N ARG A 513 -23.53 14.65 29.75
CA ARG A 513 -24.44 13.50 29.85
C ARG A 513 -25.46 13.44 28.70
N MET A 514 -25.39 14.32 27.71
CA MET A 514 -26.27 14.24 26.54
C MET A 514 -26.04 12.94 25.77
N ILE A 515 -27.12 12.26 25.40
CA ILE A 515 -27.10 11.07 24.55
C ILE A 515 -26.86 11.51 23.12
N ILE A 516 -25.79 11.00 22.49
CA ILE A 516 -25.43 11.31 21.09
C ILE A 516 -25.94 10.22 20.16
N VAL A 517 -25.69 8.96 20.50
CA VAL A 517 -26.10 7.78 19.73
C VAL A 517 -26.67 6.75 20.70
N ALA A 518 -27.74 6.05 20.32
CA ALA A 518 -28.37 5.02 21.15
C ALA A 518 -28.82 3.80 20.34
N THR A 519 -28.97 2.65 21.00
CA THR A 519 -29.64 1.47 20.40
C THR A 519 -31.13 1.74 20.22
N GLN A 520 -31.69 1.36 19.07
CA GLN A 520 -33.14 1.41 18.84
C GLN A 520 -33.90 0.33 19.62
N GLU A 521 -33.34 -0.87 19.69
CA GLU A 521 -33.93 -2.02 20.39
C GLU A 521 -33.11 -2.41 21.62
N PRO A 522 -33.73 -3.03 22.64
CA PRO A 522 -32.99 -3.44 23.82
C PRO A 522 -32.15 -4.70 23.54
N ILE A 523 -30.93 -4.69 24.04
CA ILE A 523 -29.92 -5.72 23.89
C ILE A 523 -30.00 -6.71 25.06
N PRO A 524 -30.03 -8.04 24.81
CA PRO A 524 -30.01 -9.05 25.85
C PRO A 524 -28.69 -9.04 26.63
N THR A 525 -28.79 -9.00 27.95
CA THR A 525 -27.65 -9.09 28.88
C THR A 525 -27.95 -10.06 30.01
N ASN A 526 -26.94 -10.38 30.81
CA ASN A 526 -27.11 -11.17 32.04
C ASN A 526 -28.01 -10.49 33.09
N GLN A 527 -28.28 -9.18 32.95
CA GLN A 527 -29.11 -8.37 33.84
C GLN A 527 -30.51 -8.09 33.26
N GLY A 528 -30.83 -8.67 32.10
CA GLY A 528 -32.07 -8.41 31.36
C GLY A 528 -31.83 -7.67 30.05
N ASN A 529 -32.90 -7.27 29.38
CA ASN A 529 -32.83 -6.50 28.14
C ASN A 529 -32.62 -5.02 28.48
N VAL A 530 -31.54 -4.41 27.96
CA VAL A 530 -31.17 -3.00 28.24
C VAL A 530 -30.86 -2.23 26.96
N TYR A 531 -31.06 -0.91 26.99
CA TYR A 531 -30.66 0.00 25.93
C TYR A 531 -29.27 0.55 26.22
N PHE A 532 -28.43 0.70 25.21
CA PHE A 532 -27.11 1.33 25.33
C PHE A 532 -27.12 2.71 24.67
N ALA A 533 -26.38 3.65 25.24
CA ALA A 533 -26.17 4.98 24.70
C ALA A 533 -24.73 5.44 24.83
N PHE A 534 -24.22 6.08 23.78
CA PHE A 534 -22.98 6.84 23.82
C PHE A 534 -23.29 8.29 24.21
N LEU A 535 -22.59 8.80 25.22
CA LEU A 535 -22.77 10.13 25.77
C LEU A 535 -21.68 11.12 25.30
N ALA A 536 -21.98 12.41 25.36
CA ALA A 536 -21.05 13.48 24.97
C ALA A 536 -19.71 13.48 25.73
N ASN A 537 -19.67 12.91 26.94
CA ASN A 537 -18.43 12.70 27.72
C ASN A 537 -17.61 11.47 27.29
N MET A 538 -17.90 10.90 26.12
CA MET A 538 -17.21 9.77 25.52
C MET A 538 -17.31 8.47 26.34
N LYS A 539 -18.46 8.24 26.98
CA LYS A 539 -18.77 6.99 27.68
C LYS A 539 -19.99 6.31 27.08
N VAL A 540 -19.99 4.99 27.12
CA VAL A 540 -21.19 4.17 26.85
C VAL A 540 -21.83 3.81 28.18
N GLU A 541 -23.10 4.15 28.34
CA GLU A 541 -23.94 3.81 29.49
C GLU A 541 -25.13 2.94 29.05
N TRP A 542 -25.80 2.30 30.01
CA TRP A 542 -26.97 1.47 29.74
C TRP A 542 -28.17 1.87 30.61
N SER A 543 -29.38 1.56 30.12
CA SER A 543 -30.64 1.85 30.81
C SER A 543 -31.66 0.73 30.58
N PRO A 544 -32.50 0.40 31.58
CA PRO A 544 -33.65 -0.49 31.36
C PRO A 544 -34.77 0.15 30.51
N HIS A 545 -34.70 1.47 30.29
CA HIS A 545 -35.69 2.24 29.54
C HIS A 545 -35.13 2.71 28.19
N PRO A 546 -35.98 2.90 27.16
CA PRO A 546 -35.56 3.45 25.87
C PRO A 546 -34.82 4.78 26.03
N LEU A 547 -33.75 4.95 25.26
CA LEU A 547 -32.89 6.13 25.29
C LEU A 547 -33.06 6.93 24.00
N LYS A 548 -33.12 8.26 24.10
CA LYS A 548 -33.34 9.13 22.96
C LYS A 548 -32.17 10.11 22.75
N PRO A 549 -31.55 10.14 21.55
CA PRO A 549 -30.55 11.14 21.22
C PRO A 549 -31.03 12.58 21.42
N GLY A 550 -30.15 13.43 21.95
CA GLY A 550 -30.43 14.82 22.31
C GLY A 550 -30.91 15.04 23.75
N GLU A 551 -31.37 13.99 24.44
CA GLU A 551 -31.76 14.08 25.85
C GLU A 551 -30.57 13.89 26.80
N VAL A 552 -30.69 14.40 28.03
CA VAL A 552 -29.70 14.19 29.08
C VAL A 552 -29.95 12.84 29.72
N PHE A 553 -28.92 11.97 29.75
CA PHE A 553 -29.01 10.68 30.40
C PHE A 553 -29.25 10.84 31.90
N GLU A 554 -30.38 10.37 32.39
CA GLU A 554 -30.71 10.24 33.82
C GLU A 554 -30.52 8.78 34.26
N LYS A 555 -29.98 8.59 35.47
CA LYS A 555 -29.59 7.26 35.97
C LYS A 555 -30.76 6.55 36.61
#